data_AF-A0A829HEG4-F1
#
_entry.id   AF-A0A829HEG4-F1
#
_cell.length_a   1.000
_cell.length_b   1.000
_cell.length_c   1.000
_cell.angle_alpha   90.00
_cell.angle_beta   90.00
_cell.angle_gamma   90.00
#
_symmetry.space_group_name_H-M   'P 1'
#
loop_
_entity.id
_entity.type
_entity.pdbx_description
1 polymer ?
#
loop_
_entity_poly.entity_id
_entity_poly.type
_entity_poly.pdbx_seq_one_letter_code
_entity_poly.pdbx_strand_id
1 'polypeptide(L)'
;MNAKLTIMQTTDWSRFSLEGWFRQFGAWINGDTQRKQKFYKSLPKKKLSQKQREELLVKYLRDESFQEPFFNKGMLCDINDNEARAFQKLVLDLRQHESDVLQAWLDVIWCVCVDNTKLRKAAEIFETSTIQIRQDMKCGLAFISGRYPNFKVDLLEK
;
A
#
# COMPACT_ATOMS: atom_id res chain seq x y z
N MET A 1 -28.98 13.49 -19.85
CA MET A 1 -27.66 14.07 -19.50
C MET A 1 -26.81 12.96 -18.92
N ASN A 2 -25.78 12.48 -19.60
CA ASN A 2 -24.89 11.47 -19.03
C ASN A 2 -23.97 12.17 -18.03
N ALA A 3 -24.18 11.91 -16.73
CA ALA A 3 -23.26 12.35 -15.69
C ALA A 3 -21.85 11.87 -16.07
N LYS A 4 -20.87 12.78 -16.09
CA LYS A 4 -19.48 12.45 -16.40
C LYS A 4 -19.01 11.42 -15.38
N LEU A 5 -18.93 10.15 -15.79
CA LEU A 5 -18.54 9.05 -14.92
C LEU A 5 -17.17 9.38 -14.31
N THR A 6 -17.08 9.29 -13.00
CA THR A 6 -15.81 9.48 -12.30
C THR A 6 -14.89 8.29 -12.59
N ILE A 7 -13.57 8.50 -12.52
CA ILE A 7 -12.57 7.46 -12.84
C ILE A 7 -12.77 6.19 -11.98
N MET A 8 -13.30 6.34 -10.76
CA MET A 8 -13.67 5.20 -9.89
C MET A 8 -14.85 4.38 -10.41
N GLN A 9 -15.78 4.99 -11.15
CA GLN A 9 -16.96 4.33 -11.74
C GLN A 9 -16.64 3.65 -13.08
N THR A 10 -15.59 4.09 -13.78
CA THR A 10 -15.17 3.51 -15.06
C THR A 10 -14.13 2.40 -14.90
N THR A 11 -13.54 2.25 -13.72
CA THR A 11 -12.52 1.23 -13.46
C THR A 11 -13.21 -0.13 -13.26
N ASP A 12 -12.79 -1.12 -14.04
CA ASP A 12 -13.24 -2.50 -13.86
C ASP A 12 -12.51 -3.17 -12.69
N TRP A 13 -13.08 -3.04 -11.49
CA TRP A 13 -12.52 -3.59 -10.26
C TRP A 13 -12.44 -5.13 -10.21
N SER A 14 -13.14 -5.81 -11.12
CA SER A 14 -13.15 -7.28 -11.20
C SER A 14 -11.93 -7.86 -11.92
N ARG A 15 -11.18 -7.02 -12.66
CA ARG A 15 -10.01 -7.42 -13.46
C ARG A 15 -8.90 -8.10 -12.66
N PHE A 16 -8.70 -7.68 -11.41
CA PHE A 16 -7.71 -8.26 -10.50
C PHE A 16 -8.36 -8.59 -9.15
N SER A 17 -7.78 -9.54 -8.42
CA SER A 17 -8.08 -9.67 -6.99
C SER A 17 -7.65 -8.42 -6.25
N LEU A 18 -8.22 -8.14 -5.07
CA LEU A 18 -7.84 -6.98 -4.26
C LEU A 18 -6.34 -6.98 -3.95
N GLU A 19 -5.76 -8.15 -3.66
CA GLU A 19 -4.31 -8.31 -3.51
C GLU A 19 -3.57 -7.95 -4.81
N GLY A 20 -4.07 -8.44 -5.95
CA GLY A 20 -3.55 -8.10 -7.28
C GLY A 20 -3.56 -6.60 -7.54
N TRP A 21 -4.63 -5.89 -7.15
CA TRP A 21 -4.70 -4.44 -7.25
C TRP A 21 -3.61 -3.73 -6.45
N PHE A 22 -3.34 -4.15 -5.21
CA PHE A 22 -2.21 -3.60 -4.42
C PHE A 22 -0.87 -3.87 -5.09
N ARG A 23 -0.67 -5.06 -5.68
CA ARG A 23 0.57 -5.41 -6.38
C ARG A 23 0.77 -4.60 -7.66
N GLN A 24 -0.27 -4.45 -8.46
CA GLN A 24 -0.27 -3.63 -9.68
C GLN A 24 -0.02 -2.15 -9.35
N PHE A 25 -0.64 -1.65 -8.27
CA PHE A 25 -0.37 -0.31 -7.77
C PHE A 25 1.07 -0.14 -7.29
N GLY A 26 1.64 -1.17 -6.64
CA GLY A 26 3.06 -1.25 -6.29
C GLY A 26 3.99 -1.16 -7.49
N ALA A 27 3.70 -1.91 -8.55
CA ALA A 27 4.45 -1.84 -9.80
C ALA A 27 4.38 -0.43 -10.42
N TRP A 28 3.20 0.20 -10.40
CA TRP A 28 2.99 1.55 -10.93
C TRP A 28 3.74 2.64 -10.13
N ILE A 29 3.62 2.62 -8.80
CA ILE A 29 4.22 3.66 -7.94
C ILE A 29 5.74 3.51 -7.85
N ASN A 30 6.26 2.28 -7.81
CA ASN A 30 7.71 2.02 -7.76
C ASN A 30 8.38 2.13 -9.14
N GLY A 31 7.60 2.20 -10.22
CA GLY A 31 8.11 2.43 -11.57
C GLY A 31 8.64 3.85 -11.81
N ASP A 32 8.21 4.83 -11.00
CA ASP A 32 8.54 6.25 -11.16
C ASP A 32 8.72 6.94 -9.79
N THR A 33 9.95 7.36 -9.50
CA THR A 33 10.31 8.04 -8.24
C THR A 33 9.49 9.29 -7.99
N GLN A 34 9.12 10.06 -9.01
CA GLN A 34 8.30 11.27 -8.82
C GLN A 34 6.86 10.92 -8.42
N ARG A 35 6.27 9.88 -9.02
CA ARG A 35 4.94 9.39 -8.63
C ARG A 35 4.94 8.93 -7.18
N LYS A 36 5.96 8.16 -6.80
CA LYS A 36 6.17 7.73 -5.42
C LYS A 36 6.20 8.91 -4.46
N GLN A 37 7.07 9.88 -4.70
CA GLN A 37 7.17 11.07 -3.85
C GLN A 37 5.84 11.83 -3.73
N LYS A 38 5.12 12.02 -4.85
CA LYS A 38 3.80 12.69 -4.84
C LYS A 38 2.78 11.93 -3.99
N PHE A 39 2.71 10.61 -4.13
CA PHE A 39 1.83 9.77 -3.31
C PHE A 39 2.15 9.91 -1.82
N TYR A 40 3.41 9.73 -1.40
CA TYR A 40 3.78 9.84 0.00
C TYR A 40 3.60 11.26 0.58
N LYS A 41 3.59 12.30 -0.26
CA LYS A 41 3.21 13.67 0.15
C LYS A 41 1.70 13.83 0.38
N SER A 42 0.88 13.03 -0.29
CA SER A 42 -0.59 13.04 -0.14
C SER A 42 -1.12 12.24 1.06
N LEU A 43 -0.29 11.35 1.65
CA LEU A 43 -0.68 10.61 2.85
C LEU A 43 -0.91 11.56 4.03
N PRO A 44 -1.93 11.31 4.88
CA PRO A 44 -2.15 12.07 6.10
C PRO A 44 -0.96 11.83 7.05
N LYS A 45 -0.07 12.80 7.16
CA LYS A 45 1.07 12.72 8.10
C LYS A 45 0.71 13.40 9.41
N LYS A 46 1.00 12.72 10.53
CA LYS A 46 1.18 13.44 11.79
C LYS A 46 2.34 14.43 11.59
N LYS A 47 2.11 15.71 11.85
CA LYS A 47 3.16 16.73 11.76
C LYS A 47 4.24 16.37 12.78
N LEU A 48 5.41 15.94 12.30
CA LEU A 48 6.57 15.73 13.15
C LEU A 48 7.02 17.07 13.74
N SER A 49 7.31 17.08 15.04
CA SER A 49 7.94 18.22 15.71
C SER A 49 9.36 18.42 15.19
N GLN A 50 9.94 19.60 15.41
CA GLN A 50 11.32 19.88 15.01
C GLN A 50 12.30 18.87 15.63
N LYS A 51 12.12 18.56 16.92
CA LYS A 51 12.93 17.57 17.64
C LYS A 51 12.88 16.18 17.00
N GLN A 52 11.69 15.70 16.61
CA GLN A 52 11.54 14.41 15.94
C GLN A 52 12.21 14.36 14.56
N ARG A 53 12.21 15.48 13.83
CA ARG A 53 12.91 15.58 12.54
C ARG A 53 14.43 15.52 12.73
N GLU A 54 14.94 16.24 13.72
CA GLU A 54 16.36 16.24 14.07
C GLU A 54 16.82 14.84 14.52
N GLU A 55 16.03 14.13 15.33
CA GLU A 55 16.31 12.75 15.74
C GLU A 55 16.36 11.77 14.55
N LEU A 56 15.46 11.91 13.57
CA LEU A 56 15.49 11.11 12.34
C LEU A 56 16.71 11.42 11.48
N LEU A 57 17.06 12.70 11.33
CA LEU A 57 18.26 13.12 10.60
C LEU A 57 19.53 12.60 11.27
N VAL A 58 19.60 12.66 12.61
CA VAL A 58 20.74 12.12 13.37
C VAL A 58 20.85 10.61 13.18
N LYS A 59 19.74 9.86 13.23
CA LYS A 59 19.75 8.42 12.93
C LYS A 59 20.25 8.14 11.52
N TYR A 60 19.77 8.88 10.53
CA TYR A 60 20.20 8.74 9.13
C TYR A 60 21.69 9.03 8.95
N LEU A 61 22.20 10.12 9.54
CA LEU A 61 23.61 10.52 9.42
C LEU A 61 24.57 9.62 10.19
N ARG A 62 24.12 8.99 11.29
CA ARG A 62 24.94 8.07 12.08
C ARG A 62 24.99 6.66 11.50
N ASP A 63 23.99 6.27 10.73
CA ASP A 63 23.93 4.95 10.14
C ASP A 63 24.72 4.93 8.83
N GLU A 64 26.03 4.71 8.94
CA GLU A 64 26.92 4.51 7.78
C GLU A 64 26.53 3.29 6.94
N SER A 65 25.71 2.38 7.50
CA SER A 65 25.17 1.21 6.81
C SER A 65 23.79 1.44 6.20
N PHE A 66 23.22 2.64 6.33
CA PHE A 66 21.91 2.95 5.79
C PHE A 66 21.95 2.83 4.26
N GLN A 67 21.18 1.88 3.74
CA GLN A 67 20.91 1.74 2.32
C GLN A 67 19.48 2.17 2.08
N GLU A 68 19.27 3.10 1.14
CA GLU A 68 17.92 3.40 0.69
C GLU A 68 17.24 2.10 0.24
N PRO A 69 15.98 1.84 0.65
CA PRO A 69 15.32 0.61 0.27
C PRO A 69 15.22 0.53 -1.26
N PHE A 70 15.91 -0.45 -1.86
CA PHE A 70 15.77 -0.74 -3.28
C PHE A 70 14.52 -1.59 -3.49
N PHE A 71 13.57 -1.07 -4.26
CA PHE A 71 12.34 -1.78 -4.60
C PHE A 71 12.54 -2.50 -5.92
N ASN A 72 12.53 -3.83 -5.88
CA ASN A 72 12.64 -4.63 -7.10
C ASN A 72 11.42 -4.38 -8.00
N LYS A 73 11.66 -4.05 -9.28
CA LYS A 73 10.66 -4.06 -10.36
C LYS A 73 10.24 -5.50 -10.70
N GLY A 74 9.75 -6.23 -9.71
CA GLY A 74 9.49 -7.67 -9.81
C GLY A 74 8.21 -8.03 -10.59
N MET A 75 7.37 -7.05 -10.92
CA MET A 75 6.10 -7.23 -11.60
C MET A 75 5.93 -6.19 -12.70
N LEU A 76 5.41 -6.62 -13.86
CA LEU A 76 4.98 -5.71 -14.95
C LEU A 76 3.71 -4.97 -14.52
N CYS A 77 3.67 -3.66 -14.76
CA CYS A 77 2.52 -2.83 -14.45
C CYS A 77 1.50 -2.92 -15.60
N ASP A 78 0.37 -3.56 -15.35
CA ASP A 78 -0.72 -3.77 -16.32
C ASP A 78 -1.88 -2.79 -16.14
N ILE A 79 -1.84 -1.96 -15.10
CA ILE A 79 -2.81 -0.88 -14.87
C ILE A 79 -2.38 0.41 -15.58
N ASN A 80 -3.35 1.15 -16.10
CA ASN A 80 -3.12 2.48 -16.66
C ASN A 80 -3.14 3.57 -15.57
N ASP A 81 -2.72 4.78 -15.92
CA ASP A 81 -2.65 5.91 -14.97
C ASP A 81 -4.00 6.30 -14.36
N ASN A 82 -5.12 6.05 -15.05
CA ASN A 82 -6.45 6.35 -14.52
C ASN A 82 -6.89 5.32 -13.49
N GLU A 83 -6.71 4.02 -13.79
CA GLU A 83 -6.94 2.91 -12.85
C GLU A 83 -6.06 3.09 -11.60
N ALA A 84 -4.78 3.44 -11.78
CA ALA A 84 -3.85 3.70 -10.69
C ALA A 84 -4.29 4.88 -9.82
N ARG A 85 -4.78 5.98 -10.41
CA ARG A 85 -5.31 7.14 -9.66
C ARG A 85 -6.60 6.81 -8.93
N ALA A 86 -7.49 6.00 -9.51
CA ALA A 86 -8.69 5.53 -8.84
C ALA A 86 -8.32 4.69 -7.60
N PHE A 87 -7.37 3.76 -7.75
CA PHE A 87 -6.90 2.95 -6.64
C PHE A 87 -6.14 3.77 -5.60
N GLN A 88 -5.32 4.75 -6.02
CA GLN A 88 -4.67 5.71 -5.12
C GLN A 88 -5.69 6.43 -4.23
N LYS A 89 -6.81 6.90 -4.82
CA LYS A 89 -7.86 7.58 -4.05
C LYS A 89 -8.48 6.66 -3.00
N LEU A 90 -8.71 5.38 -3.35
CA LEU A 90 -9.20 4.38 -2.40
C LEU A 90 -8.19 4.15 -1.26
N VAL A 91 -6.89 4.01 -1.57
CA VAL A 91 -5.86 3.85 -0.56
C VAL A 91 -5.80 5.07 0.37
N LEU A 92 -5.89 6.29 -0.18
CA LEU A 92 -5.90 7.51 0.64
C LEU A 92 -7.11 7.56 1.58
N ASP A 93 -8.29 7.14 1.12
CA ASP A 93 -9.50 7.02 1.96
C ASP A 93 -9.29 6.01 3.10
N LEU A 94 -8.74 4.83 2.79
CA LEU A 94 -8.41 3.82 3.81
C LEU A 94 -7.38 4.34 4.84
N ARG A 95 -6.40 5.12 4.39
CA ARG A 95 -5.35 5.73 5.25
C ARG A 95 -5.85 6.87 6.12
N GLN A 96 -7.04 7.42 5.85
CA GLN A 96 -7.66 8.44 6.70
C GLN A 96 -8.44 7.84 7.88
N HIS A 97 -8.67 6.52 7.89
CA HIS A 97 -9.43 5.87 8.95
C HIS A 97 -8.65 5.86 10.28
N GLU A 98 -9.33 6.24 11.37
CA GLU A 98 -8.73 6.40 12.71
C GLU A 98 -8.37 5.08 13.43
N SER A 99 -8.68 3.93 12.83
CA SER A 99 -8.46 2.63 13.49
C SER A 99 -7.00 2.22 13.39
N ASP A 100 -6.30 2.21 14.53
CA ASP A 100 -4.89 1.79 14.61
C ASP A 100 -4.70 0.34 14.11
N VAL A 101 -5.67 -0.54 14.40
CA VAL A 101 -5.64 -1.95 13.95
C VAL A 101 -5.74 -2.02 12.43
N LEU A 102 -6.62 -1.22 11.82
CA LEU A 102 -6.73 -1.16 10.37
C LEU A 102 -5.45 -0.59 9.74
N GLN A 103 -4.87 0.46 10.34
CA GLN A 103 -3.61 1.01 9.83
C GLN A 103 -2.47 -0.01 9.91
N ALA A 104 -2.39 -0.81 10.98
CA ALA A 104 -1.41 -1.88 11.10
C ALA A 104 -1.60 -2.95 10.00
N TRP A 105 -2.84 -3.40 9.74
CA TRP A 105 -3.11 -4.34 8.64
C TRP A 105 -2.77 -3.75 7.28
N LEU A 106 -3.06 -2.47 7.06
CA LEU A 106 -2.70 -1.77 5.83
C LEU A 106 -1.19 -1.64 5.65
N ASP A 107 -0.42 -1.46 6.73
CA ASP A 107 1.04 -1.42 6.69
C ASP A 107 1.63 -2.78 6.29
N VAL A 108 1.07 -3.87 6.82
CA VAL A 108 1.47 -5.23 6.43
C VAL A 108 1.14 -5.50 4.96
N ILE A 109 -0.08 -5.16 4.51
CA ILE A 109 -0.47 -5.30 3.09
C ILE A 109 0.43 -4.45 2.20
N TRP A 110 0.75 -3.22 2.61
CA TRP A 110 1.64 -2.33 1.86
C TRP A 110 3.03 -2.94 1.70
N CYS A 111 3.63 -3.41 2.80
CA CYS A 111 4.95 -4.02 2.80
C CYS A 111 5.02 -5.25 1.88
N VAL A 112 4.01 -6.13 1.93
CA VAL A 112 4.02 -7.39 1.16
C VAL A 112 3.60 -7.20 -0.29
N CYS A 113 2.54 -6.42 -0.55
CA CYS A 113 1.94 -6.30 -1.89
C CYS A 113 2.54 -5.13 -2.68
N VAL A 114 2.68 -3.96 -2.07
CA VAL A 114 3.11 -2.73 -2.77
C VAL A 114 4.64 -2.68 -2.87
N ASP A 115 5.32 -2.95 -1.75
CA ASP A 115 6.79 -2.98 -1.71
C ASP A 115 7.38 -4.33 -2.19
N ASN A 116 6.50 -5.30 -2.46
CA ASN A 116 6.85 -6.65 -2.93
C ASN A 116 7.83 -7.38 -1.98
N THR A 117 7.67 -7.17 -0.67
CA THR A 117 8.53 -7.79 0.34
C THR A 117 8.12 -9.24 0.58
N LYS A 118 9.10 -10.15 0.64
CA LYS A 118 8.85 -11.56 1.00
C LYS A 118 8.31 -11.66 2.42
N LEU A 119 7.36 -12.57 2.66
CA LEU A 119 6.73 -12.75 3.97
C LEU A 119 7.71 -12.92 5.14
N ARG A 120 8.83 -13.63 4.93
CA ARG A 120 9.87 -13.79 5.97
C ARG A 120 10.51 -12.45 6.37
N LYS A 121 10.84 -11.62 5.38
CA LYS A 121 11.42 -10.29 5.63
C LYS A 121 10.39 -9.34 6.23
N ALA A 122 9.12 -9.43 5.82
CA ALA A 122 8.04 -8.67 6.46
C ALA A 122 7.89 -9.08 7.94
N ALA A 123 7.93 -10.37 8.25
CA ALA A 123 7.88 -10.86 9.62
C ALA A 123 9.04 -10.32 10.48
N GLU A 124 10.24 -10.21 9.92
CA GLU A 124 11.38 -9.56 10.58
C GLU A 124 11.15 -8.06 10.81
N ILE A 125 10.64 -7.32 9.81
CA ILE A 125 10.36 -5.88 9.90
C ILE A 125 9.32 -5.55 10.97
N PHE A 126 8.27 -6.37 11.08
CA PHE A 126 7.20 -6.19 12.06
C PHE A 126 7.43 -6.97 13.36
N GLU A 127 8.63 -7.53 13.55
CA GLU A 127 9.02 -8.30 14.75
C GLU A 127 8.00 -9.38 15.15
N THR A 128 7.46 -10.09 14.16
CA THR A 128 6.36 -11.04 14.34
C THR A 128 6.59 -12.33 13.55
N SER A 129 5.62 -13.25 13.60
CA SER A 129 5.68 -14.50 12.84
C SER A 129 5.12 -14.34 11.42
N THR A 130 5.60 -15.15 10.49
CA THR A 130 5.02 -15.21 9.13
C THR A 130 3.54 -15.61 9.11
N ILE A 131 3.07 -16.33 10.14
CA ILE A 131 1.67 -16.68 10.31
C ILE A 131 0.85 -15.44 10.63
N GLN A 132 1.32 -14.61 11.56
CA GLN A 132 0.66 -13.36 11.92
C GLN A 132 0.58 -12.42 10.72
N ILE A 133 1.67 -12.28 9.95
CA ILE A 133 1.66 -11.47 8.71
C ILE A 133 0.56 -11.93 7.75
N ARG A 134 0.39 -13.25 7.53
CA ARG A 134 -0.68 -13.75 6.67
C ARG A 134 -2.07 -13.49 7.25
N GLN A 135 -2.23 -13.58 8.56
CA GLN A 135 -3.50 -13.28 9.23
C GLN A 135 -3.86 -11.80 9.10
N ASP A 136 -2.90 -10.91 9.35
CA ASP A 136 -3.08 -9.46 9.22
C ASP A 136 -3.45 -9.07 7.79
N MET A 137 -2.78 -9.67 6.79
CA MET A 137 -3.17 -9.50 5.38
C MET A 137 -4.60 -9.97 5.12
N LYS A 138 -4.97 -11.16 5.61
CA LYS A 138 -6.32 -11.69 5.40
C LYS A 138 -7.38 -10.81 6.05
N CYS A 139 -7.16 -10.37 7.29
CA CYS A 139 -8.07 -9.49 8.02
C CYS A 139 -8.21 -8.13 7.32
N GLY A 140 -7.09 -7.51 6.91
CA GLY A 140 -7.12 -6.23 6.19
C GLY A 140 -7.84 -6.33 4.83
N LEU A 141 -7.54 -7.37 4.04
CA LEU A 141 -8.21 -7.60 2.76
C LEU A 141 -9.70 -7.89 2.94
N ALA A 142 -10.07 -8.68 3.96
CA ALA A 142 -11.48 -8.96 4.27
C ALA A 142 -12.23 -7.68 4.64
N PHE A 143 -11.63 -6.83 5.49
CA PHE A 143 -12.21 -5.55 5.87
C PHE A 143 -12.46 -4.66 4.65
N ILE A 144 -11.46 -4.49 3.79
CA ILE A 144 -11.58 -3.67 2.58
C ILE A 144 -12.66 -4.23 1.66
N SER A 145 -12.70 -5.55 1.47
CA SER A 145 -13.73 -6.17 0.64
C SER A 145 -15.15 -6.02 1.16
N GLY A 146 -15.34 -6.05 2.49
CA GLY A 146 -16.63 -5.80 3.10
C GLY A 146 -17.13 -4.38 2.84
N ARG A 147 -16.22 -3.41 2.74
CA ARG A 147 -16.53 -2.01 2.42
C ARG A 147 -16.68 -1.76 0.92
N TYR A 148 -15.95 -2.51 0.09
CA TYR A 148 -15.90 -2.35 -1.36
C TYR A 148 -16.23 -3.69 -2.05
N PRO A 149 -17.53 -4.02 -2.20
CA PRO A 149 -17.98 -5.33 -2.68
C PRO A 149 -17.66 -5.58 -4.17
N ASN A 150 -17.24 -4.55 -4.91
CA ASN A 150 -16.90 -4.66 -6.32
C ASN A 150 -15.55 -5.34 -6.58
N PHE A 151 -14.72 -5.50 -5.55
CA PHE A 151 -13.44 -6.19 -5.68
C PHE A 151 -13.61 -7.70 -5.65
N LYS A 152 -12.89 -8.40 -6.53
CA LYS A 152 -12.69 -9.85 -6.38
C LYS A 152 -11.73 -10.10 -5.22
N VAL A 153 -12.02 -11.11 -4.41
CA VAL A 153 -11.23 -11.41 -3.22
C VAL A 153 -10.92 -12.89 -3.19
N ASP A 154 -9.66 -13.22 -3.48
CA ASP A 154 -9.19 -14.60 -3.48
C ASP A 154 -8.69 -15.00 -2.07
N LEU A 155 -9.41 -14.59 -1.01
CA LEU A 155 -9.02 -14.84 0.39
C LEU A 155 -9.04 -16.33 0.78
N LEU A 156 -9.64 -17.18 -0.06
CA LEU A 156 -9.98 -18.57 0.23
C LEU A 156 -9.57 -19.56 -0.87
N GLU A 157 -8.97 -19.12 -1.97
CA GLU A 157 -8.50 -20.06 -2.99
C GLU A 157 -7.16 -20.67 -2.54
N LYS A 158 -7.17 -22.01 -2.46
CA LYS A 158 -6.07 -22.86 -1.96
C LYS A 158 -4.94 -22.99 -2.97
#